data_AF-A0A536S998-F1
#
_entry.id   AF-A0A536S998-F1
#
_cell.length_a   1.000
_cell.length_b   1.000
_cell.length_c   1.000
_cell.angle_alpha   90.00
_cell.angle_beta   90.00
_cell.angle_gamma   90.00
#
_symmetry.space_group_name_H-M   'P 1'
#
loop_
_entity.id
_entity.type
_entity.pdbx_description
1 polymer ?
#
loop_
_entity_poly.entity_id
_entity_poly.type
_entity_poly.pdbx_seq_one_letter_code
_entity_poly.pdbx_strand_id
1 'polypeptide(L)'
;MSDRAGLGDLFREEFADVLHMAGHIGARRPTIPIGRTSIGWAILAGIGAGFFAAEIVRIAASLLLSSPRTTELRPPSGADLATIAATAFALAVAWRAAGWLAAEGYLAVMAVERLVGLPTLLRTCTDPNFASAPFFADRCTVGGQLLMLWPVALGGVLALALVRGSVRSSASTNGTLEAAGVVALVQALLSPLANLILFAEPLPARTNPDPATVAAFIVAQAAIAGIIAGVVLARRSRWPWRGFAAIAVVVLIGYLWFSMPSILRALGSPDLGGLTSIGLISFGAPLYMLAAAAIALVTTRASAWPASPSS
;
A
#
# COMPACT_ATOMS: atom_id res chain seq x y z
N MET A 1 13.64 3.16 -59.22
CA MET A 1 13.09 3.97 -58.11
C MET A 1 12.59 2.99 -57.06
N SER A 2 13.30 2.89 -55.94
CA SER A 2 13.07 1.89 -54.89
C SER A 2 12.49 2.61 -53.68
N ASP A 3 11.20 2.39 -53.42
CA ASP A 3 10.54 2.81 -52.19
C ASP A 3 11.11 1.98 -51.03
N ARG A 4 11.99 2.60 -50.25
CA ARG A 4 12.39 2.05 -48.95
C ARG A 4 11.28 2.40 -47.96
N ALA A 5 10.26 1.54 -47.88
CA ALA A 5 9.37 1.52 -46.73
C ALA A 5 10.25 1.46 -45.46
N GLY A 6 10.13 2.45 -44.60
CA GLY A 6 10.92 2.49 -43.38
C GLY A 6 10.54 1.29 -42.51
N LEU A 7 11.50 0.76 -41.75
CA LEU A 7 11.23 -0.32 -40.78
C LEU A 7 10.06 0.03 -39.84
N GLY A 8 9.84 1.33 -39.58
CA GLY A 8 8.71 1.85 -38.80
C GLY A 8 7.36 1.84 -39.51
N ASP A 9 7.31 1.83 -40.84
CA ASP A 9 6.07 1.71 -41.63
C ASP A 9 5.62 0.25 -41.68
N LEU A 10 6.56 -0.68 -41.87
CA LEU A 10 6.33 -2.12 -41.74
C LEU A 10 5.85 -2.47 -40.31
N PHE A 11 6.47 -1.90 -39.27
CA PHE A 11 6.01 -2.09 -37.88
C PHE A 11 4.62 -1.50 -37.62
N ARG A 12 4.27 -0.38 -38.25
CA ARG A 12 2.93 0.21 -38.09
C ARG A 12 1.86 -0.60 -38.78
N GLU A 13 2.16 -1.16 -39.95
CA GLU A 13 1.22 -2.02 -40.69
C GLU A 13 1.02 -3.35 -39.97
N GLU A 14 2.11 -3.98 -39.51
CA GLU A 14 2.06 -5.30 -38.87
C GLU A 14 1.41 -5.28 -37.49
N PHE A 15 1.50 -4.15 -36.79
CA PHE A 15 0.84 -3.93 -35.50
C PHE A 15 -0.33 -2.93 -35.59
N ALA A 16 -0.84 -2.64 -36.79
CA ALA A 16 -1.93 -1.67 -37.00
C ALA A 16 -3.14 -2.04 -36.14
N ASP A 17 -3.53 -3.32 -36.14
CA ASP A 17 -4.65 -3.82 -35.33
C ASP A 17 -4.38 -3.74 -33.83
N VAL A 18 -3.13 -3.95 -33.38
CA VAL A 18 -2.74 -3.81 -31.97
C VAL A 18 -2.73 -2.34 -31.54
N LEU A 19 -2.27 -1.43 -32.40
CA LEU A 19 -2.31 0.02 -32.19
C LEU A 19 -3.75 0.56 -32.25
N HIS A 20 -4.59 -0.01 -33.11
CA HIS A 20 -6.01 0.33 -33.23
C HIS A 20 -6.81 -0.18 -32.03
N MET A 21 -6.48 -1.38 -31.52
CA MET A 21 -7.05 -1.96 -30.30
C MET A 21 -6.55 -1.24 -29.04
N ALA A 22 -5.26 -0.89 -28.98
CA ALA A 22 -4.69 -0.01 -27.94
C ALA A 22 -5.30 1.40 -28.00
N GLY A 23 -5.63 1.89 -29.20
CA GLY A 23 -6.35 3.13 -29.44
C GLY A 23 -7.82 3.07 -28.97
N HIS A 24 -8.51 1.95 -29.18
CA HIS A 24 -9.87 1.71 -28.70
C HIS A 24 -9.93 1.54 -27.17
N ILE A 25 -8.95 0.85 -26.58
CA ILE A 25 -8.75 0.80 -25.12
C ILE A 25 -8.35 2.18 -24.58
N GLY A 26 -7.58 2.96 -25.35
CA GLY A 26 -7.21 4.34 -25.09
C GLY A 26 -8.38 5.33 -25.14
N ALA A 27 -9.36 5.10 -26.01
CA ALA A 27 -10.56 5.91 -26.15
C ALA A 27 -11.58 5.67 -25.01
N ARG A 28 -11.59 4.45 -24.44
CA ARG A 28 -12.32 4.10 -23.21
C ARG A 28 -11.41 4.09 -21.99
N ARG A 29 -10.45 5.02 -21.89
CA ARG A 29 -9.59 5.11 -20.70
C ARG A 29 -10.46 5.28 -19.46
N PRO A 30 -10.47 4.33 -18.51
CA PRO A 30 -11.14 4.53 -17.24
C PRO A 30 -10.47 5.71 -16.55
N THR A 31 -11.16 6.85 -16.54
CA THR A 31 -10.65 8.04 -15.88
C THR A 31 -10.94 7.96 -14.40
N ILE A 32 -9.93 8.19 -13.57
CA ILE A 32 -10.11 8.27 -12.12
C ILE A 32 -10.41 9.74 -11.78
N PRO A 33 -11.64 10.08 -11.36
CA PRO A 33 -11.98 11.44 -10.99
C PRO A 33 -11.47 11.72 -9.57
N ILE A 34 -10.66 12.77 -9.43
CA ILE A 34 -10.05 13.24 -8.18
C ILE A 34 -10.56 14.65 -7.87
N GLY A 35 -10.90 14.92 -6.62
CA GLY A 35 -11.28 16.25 -6.16
C GLY A 35 -10.06 17.07 -5.76
N ARG A 36 -10.15 18.39 -5.94
CA ARG A 36 -9.13 19.29 -5.39
C ARG A 36 -9.28 19.37 -3.87
N THR A 37 -8.16 19.36 -3.16
CA THR A 37 -8.14 19.41 -1.69
C THR A 37 -6.85 20.07 -1.21
N SER A 38 -6.70 20.27 0.09
CA SER A 38 -5.46 20.83 0.65
C SER A 38 -4.31 19.80 0.57
N ILE A 39 -3.07 20.29 0.64
CA ILE A 39 -1.85 19.47 0.46
C ILE A 39 -1.86 18.23 1.37
N GLY A 40 -2.15 18.38 2.66
CA GLY A 40 -2.18 17.25 3.60
C GLY A 40 -3.20 16.17 3.22
N TRP A 41 -4.40 16.57 2.83
CA TRP A 41 -5.43 15.63 2.36
C TRP A 41 -5.12 15.04 0.99
N ALA A 42 -4.43 15.78 0.12
CA ALA A 42 -3.98 15.28 -1.18
C ALA A 42 -2.89 14.21 -1.02
N ILE A 43 -1.97 14.39 -0.07
CA ILE A 43 -0.96 13.38 0.28
C ILE A 43 -1.67 12.11 0.78
N LEU A 44 -2.62 12.24 1.72
CA LEU A 44 -3.40 11.10 2.21
C LEU A 44 -4.19 10.42 1.09
N ALA A 45 -4.87 11.17 0.22
CA ALA A 45 -5.58 10.62 -0.93
C ALA A 45 -4.62 9.87 -1.88
N GLY A 46 -3.41 10.39 -2.09
CA GLY A 46 -2.34 9.73 -2.83
C GLY A 46 -1.94 8.41 -2.19
N ILE A 47 -1.57 8.42 -0.90
CA ILE A 47 -1.22 7.22 -0.14
C ILE A 47 -2.33 6.16 -0.25
N GLY A 48 -3.59 6.56 -0.08
CA GLY A 48 -4.73 5.67 -0.20
C GLY A 48 -4.90 5.09 -1.61
N ALA A 49 -4.72 5.89 -2.65
CA ALA A 49 -4.73 5.40 -4.04
C ALA A 49 -3.61 4.39 -4.31
N GLY A 50 -2.42 4.67 -3.77
CA GLY A 50 -1.28 3.74 -3.82
C GLY A 50 -1.59 2.43 -3.10
N PHE A 51 -2.21 2.49 -1.92
CA PHE A 51 -2.64 1.31 -1.16
C PHE A 51 -3.61 0.42 -1.96
N PHE A 52 -4.66 1.00 -2.56
CA PHE A 52 -5.58 0.26 -3.42
C PHE A 52 -4.87 -0.38 -4.63
N ALA A 53 -4.02 0.39 -5.33
CA ALA A 53 -3.31 -0.10 -6.50
C ALA A 53 -2.33 -1.23 -6.17
N ALA A 54 -1.61 -1.11 -5.05
CA ALA A 54 -0.68 -2.13 -4.56
C ALA A 54 -1.39 -3.45 -4.31
N GLU A 55 -2.53 -3.43 -3.61
CA GLU A 55 -3.26 -4.64 -3.27
C GLU A 55 -3.89 -5.30 -4.50
N ILE A 56 -4.43 -4.51 -5.45
CA ILE A 56 -4.93 -5.05 -6.73
C ILE A 56 -3.80 -5.76 -7.49
N VAL A 57 -2.62 -5.14 -7.57
CA VAL A 57 -1.46 -5.73 -8.26
C VAL A 57 -0.94 -6.96 -7.52
N ARG A 58 -0.93 -6.96 -6.19
CA ARG A 58 -0.58 -8.14 -5.39
C ARG A 58 -1.51 -9.30 -5.71
N ILE A 59 -2.82 -9.08 -5.75
CA ILE A 59 -3.83 -10.09 -6.11
C ILE A 59 -3.66 -10.58 -7.55
N ALA A 60 -3.38 -9.68 -8.50
CA ALA A 60 -3.14 -10.08 -9.88
C ALA A 60 -1.85 -10.90 -10.03
N ALA A 61 -0.76 -10.45 -9.42
CA ALA A 61 0.54 -11.14 -9.44
C ALA A 61 0.45 -12.52 -8.75
N SER A 62 -0.25 -12.57 -7.63
CA SER A 62 -0.68 -13.77 -6.89
C SER A 62 -1.28 -14.86 -7.79
N LEU A 63 -2.24 -14.48 -8.62
CA LEU A 63 -2.98 -15.38 -9.51
C LEU A 63 -2.18 -15.74 -10.78
N LEU A 64 -1.30 -14.85 -11.24
CA LEU A 64 -0.60 -14.99 -12.53
C LEU A 64 0.82 -15.58 -12.42
N LEU A 65 1.47 -15.43 -11.25
CA LEU A 65 2.85 -15.85 -11.01
C LEU A 65 2.96 -17.10 -10.12
N SER A 66 1.86 -17.81 -9.89
CA SER A 66 1.80 -19.02 -9.05
C SER A 66 2.52 -20.24 -9.67
N SER A 67 3.11 -20.10 -10.86
CA SER A 67 3.81 -21.18 -11.57
C SER A 67 5.33 -21.06 -11.38
N PRO A 68 6.04 -22.12 -10.96
CA PRO A 68 7.49 -22.12 -10.91
C PRO A 68 8.03 -22.03 -12.34
N ARG A 69 8.68 -20.91 -12.68
CA ARG A 69 9.25 -20.66 -14.01
C ARG A 69 10.77 -20.73 -13.97
N THR A 70 11.34 -21.36 -14.99
CA THR A 70 12.74 -21.80 -15.08
C THR A 70 13.65 -20.88 -15.88
N THR A 71 13.25 -19.63 -16.15
CA THR A 71 14.07 -18.68 -16.94
C THR A 71 15.04 -17.88 -16.08
N GLU A 72 16.29 -17.74 -16.56
CA GLU A 72 17.42 -17.07 -15.90
C GLU A 72 17.21 -15.57 -15.62
N LEU A 73 16.31 -14.90 -16.35
CA LEU A 73 15.83 -13.57 -15.97
C LEU A 73 14.72 -13.71 -14.93
N ARG A 74 15.06 -13.48 -13.67
CA ARG A 74 14.08 -13.43 -12.58
C ARG A 74 13.17 -12.21 -12.81
N PRO A 75 11.89 -12.40 -13.18
CA PRO A 75 10.99 -11.27 -13.39
C PRO A 75 10.78 -10.51 -12.07
N PRO A 76 10.36 -9.23 -12.13
CA PRO A 76 10.06 -8.47 -10.92
C PRO A 76 9.03 -9.21 -10.08
N SER A 77 9.26 -9.24 -8.77
CA SER A 77 8.37 -9.92 -7.84
C SER A 77 7.02 -9.22 -7.78
N GLY A 78 5.98 -9.93 -7.32
CA GLY A 78 4.67 -9.30 -7.07
C GLY A 78 4.77 -8.12 -6.10
N ALA A 79 5.74 -8.13 -5.18
CA ALA A 79 6.02 -7.01 -4.29
C ALA A 79 6.60 -5.80 -5.05
N ASP A 80 7.54 -6.02 -5.97
CA ASP A 80 8.14 -4.95 -6.78
C ASP A 80 7.08 -4.29 -7.67
N LEU A 81 6.24 -5.09 -8.33
CA LEU A 81 5.13 -4.60 -9.14
C LEU A 81 4.13 -3.80 -8.30
N ALA A 82 3.83 -4.27 -7.08
CA ALA A 82 2.96 -3.56 -6.16
C ALA A 82 3.57 -2.21 -5.71
N THR A 83 4.89 -2.15 -5.47
CA THR A 83 5.57 -0.88 -5.16
C THR A 83 5.54 0.09 -6.33
N ILE A 84 5.80 -0.36 -7.55
CA ILE A 84 5.71 0.48 -8.77
C ILE A 84 4.31 1.09 -8.87
N ALA A 85 3.27 0.25 -8.76
CA ALA A 85 1.88 0.70 -8.83
C ALA A 85 1.52 1.65 -7.69
N ALA A 86 1.91 1.32 -6.45
CA ALA A 86 1.66 2.16 -5.28
C ALA A 86 2.21 3.56 -5.48
N THR A 87 3.49 3.66 -5.84
CA THR A 87 4.19 4.92 -6.05
C THR A 87 3.59 5.70 -7.22
N ALA A 88 3.28 5.03 -8.33
CA ALA A 88 2.71 5.66 -9.51
C ALA A 88 1.35 6.31 -9.23
N PHE A 89 0.44 5.57 -8.59
CA PHE A 89 -0.89 6.08 -8.26
C PHE A 89 -0.85 7.12 -7.15
N ALA A 90 0.01 6.95 -6.14
CA ALA A 90 0.14 7.92 -5.07
C ALA A 90 0.62 9.28 -5.55
N LEU A 91 1.70 9.30 -6.35
CA LEU A 91 2.22 10.54 -6.94
C LEU A 91 1.20 11.16 -7.91
N ALA A 92 0.58 10.34 -8.78
CA ALA A 92 -0.35 10.85 -9.76
C ALA A 92 -1.60 11.49 -9.12
N VAL A 93 -2.15 10.84 -8.08
CA VAL A 93 -3.33 11.36 -7.35
C VAL A 93 -2.96 12.58 -6.52
N ALA A 94 -1.85 12.56 -5.77
CA ALA A 94 -1.42 13.70 -4.97
C ALA A 94 -1.14 14.94 -5.86
N TRP A 95 -0.40 14.75 -6.96
CA TRP A 95 -0.15 15.81 -7.94
C TRP A 95 -1.47 16.34 -8.52
N ARG A 96 -2.38 15.47 -8.94
CA ARG A 96 -3.63 15.93 -9.54
C ARG A 96 -4.54 16.67 -8.55
N ALA A 97 -4.51 16.28 -7.28
CA ALA A 97 -5.35 16.85 -6.23
C ALA A 97 -4.89 18.24 -5.75
N ALA A 98 -3.58 18.46 -5.61
CA ALA A 98 -3.03 19.70 -5.01
C ALA A 98 -1.72 20.21 -5.63
N GLY A 99 -1.31 19.69 -6.78
CA GLY A 99 -0.10 20.13 -7.48
C GLY A 99 1.17 19.41 -7.02
N TRP A 100 2.31 19.85 -7.57
CA TRP A 100 3.61 19.20 -7.37
C TRP A 100 4.04 19.16 -5.89
N LEU A 101 3.72 20.18 -5.10
CA LEU A 101 4.04 20.23 -3.66
C LEU A 101 3.45 19.04 -2.88
N ALA A 102 2.27 18.53 -3.28
CA ALA A 102 1.70 17.34 -2.64
C ALA A 102 2.42 16.04 -3.08
N ALA A 103 2.96 16.00 -4.30
CA ALA A 103 3.80 14.90 -4.74
C ALA A 103 5.13 14.87 -3.98
N GLU A 104 5.76 16.03 -3.78
CA GLU A 104 6.95 16.18 -2.92
C GLU A 104 6.66 15.77 -1.48
N GLY A 105 5.52 16.17 -0.93
CA GLY A 105 5.09 15.76 0.40
C GLY A 105 4.96 14.23 0.55
N TYR A 106 4.45 13.54 -0.47
CA TYR A 106 4.42 12.07 -0.47
C TYR A 106 5.83 11.45 -0.50
N LEU A 107 6.75 12.00 -1.31
CA LEU A 107 8.15 11.56 -1.31
C LEU A 107 8.82 11.79 0.05
N ALA A 108 8.52 12.91 0.72
CA ALA A 108 9.00 13.19 2.06
C ALA A 108 8.45 12.19 3.09
N VAL A 109 7.17 11.82 3.00
CA VAL A 109 6.58 10.75 3.84
C VAL A 109 7.31 9.42 3.62
N MET A 110 7.55 9.02 2.37
CA MET A 110 8.33 7.81 2.09
C MET A 110 9.76 7.88 2.63
N ALA A 111 10.41 9.05 2.56
CA ALA A 111 11.73 9.24 3.15
C ALA A 111 11.70 9.06 4.67
N VAL A 112 10.69 9.63 5.34
CA VAL A 112 10.48 9.44 6.79
C VAL A 112 10.23 7.97 7.12
N GLU A 113 9.35 7.27 6.40
CA GLU A 113 9.12 5.83 6.61
C GLU A 113 10.41 5.02 6.51
N ARG A 114 11.25 5.32 5.51
CA ARG A 114 12.55 4.66 5.35
C ARG A 114 13.52 4.99 6.49
N LEU A 115 13.55 6.24 6.94
CA LEU A 115 14.38 6.66 8.08
C LEU A 115 13.94 5.98 9.38
N VAL A 116 12.63 5.88 9.63
CA VAL A 116 12.08 5.19 10.81
C VAL A 116 12.32 3.68 10.73
N GLY A 117 12.36 3.10 9.53
CA GLY A 117 12.71 1.69 9.31
C GLY A 117 14.21 1.38 9.39
N LEU A 118 15.08 2.40 9.28
CA LEU A 118 16.53 2.24 9.22
C LEU A 118 17.14 1.54 10.46
N PRO A 119 16.73 1.84 11.70
CA PRO A 119 17.25 1.13 12.88
C PRO A 119 16.96 -0.37 12.84
N THR A 120 15.77 -0.76 12.39
CA THR A 120 15.38 -2.18 12.24
C THR A 120 16.26 -2.86 11.21
N LEU A 121 16.48 -2.21 10.05
CA LEU A 121 17.38 -2.71 9.00
C LEU A 121 18.82 -2.88 9.52
N LEU A 122 19.37 -1.87 10.20
CA LEU A 122 20.72 -1.90 10.76
C LEU A 122 20.88 -3.07 11.75
N ARG A 123 19.89 -3.28 12.63
CA ARG A 123 19.88 -4.43 13.55
C ARG A 123 19.90 -5.77 12.81
N THR A 124 19.09 -5.93 11.76
CA THR A 124 19.08 -7.14 10.93
C THR A 124 20.43 -7.37 10.24
N CYS A 125 21.09 -6.29 9.80
CA CYS A 125 22.40 -6.36 9.16
C CYS A 125 23.56 -6.66 10.11
N THR A 126 23.40 -6.40 11.41
CA THR A 126 24.38 -6.77 12.44
C THR A 126 24.18 -8.18 12.99
N ASP A 127 23.05 -8.84 12.70
CA ASP A 127 22.79 -10.21 13.16
C ASP A 127 23.48 -11.21 12.22
N PRO A 128 24.47 -12.00 12.68
CA PRO A 128 25.24 -12.90 11.83
C PRO A 128 24.40 -14.00 11.18
N ASN A 129 23.23 -14.34 11.74
CA ASN A 129 22.30 -15.31 11.16
C ASN A 129 21.55 -14.76 9.93
N PHE A 130 21.41 -13.43 9.83
CA PHE A 130 20.72 -12.77 8.73
C PHE A 130 21.68 -12.09 7.76
N ALA A 131 22.79 -11.52 8.24
CA ALA A 131 23.80 -10.83 7.44
C ALA A 131 24.47 -11.74 6.39
N SER A 132 24.56 -13.04 6.68
CA SER A 132 25.18 -14.04 5.81
C SER A 132 24.20 -14.67 4.81
N ALA A 133 22.90 -14.43 4.96
CA ALA A 133 21.90 -14.95 4.03
C ALA A 133 21.99 -14.18 2.70
N PRO A 134 22.10 -14.85 1.53
CA PRO A 134 22.36 -14.20 0.24
C PRO A 134 21.28 -13.19 -0.17
N PHE A 135 20.05 -13.30 0.36
CA PHE A 135 18.97 -12.33 0.13
C PHE A 135 19.11 -11.01 0.91
N PHE A 136 19.86 -11.03 2.02
CA PHE A 136 20.00 -9.92 2.97
C PHE A 136 21.38 -9.28 2.91
N ALA A 137 22.41 -10.03 2.53
CA ALA A 137 23.77 -9.53 2.37
C ALA A 137 23.83 -8.27 1.46
N ASP A 138 23.15 -8.31 0.31
CA ASP A 138 23.09 -7.16 -0.60
C ASP A 138 22.36 -5.97 0.01
N ARG A 139 21.30 -6.21 0.80
CA ARG A 139 20.51 -5.17 1.47
C ARG A 139 21.28 -4.43 2.56
N CYS A 140 22.39 -4.99 3.05
CA CYS A 140 23.20 -4.35 4.08
C CYS A 140 24.26 -3.40 3.51
N THR A 141 24.40 -3.34 2.18
CA THR A 141 25.31 -2.42 1.49
C THR A 141 24.58 -1.17 0.99
N VAL A 142 25.30 -0.05 0.87
CA VAL A 142 24.77 1.19 0.26
C VAL A 142 24.30 0.93 -1.18
N GLY A 143 25.06 0.13 -1.94
CA GLY A 143 24.73 -0.23 -3.32
C GLY A 143 23.42 -1.03 -3.42
N GLY A 144 23.21 -2.02 -2.55
CA GLY A 144 21.95 -2.77 -2.55
C GLY A 144 20.76 -1.96 -2.04
N GLN A 145 20.96 -1.02 -1.12
CA GLN A 145 19.92 -0.07 -0.71
C GLN A 145 19.50 0.87 -1.86
N LEU A 146 20.45 1.33 -2.66
CA LEU A 146 20.16 2.12 -3.87
C LEU A 146 19.45 1.29 -4.94
N LEU A 147 19.89 0.04 -5.15
CA LEU A 147 19.21 -0.87 -6.06
C LEU A 147 17.76 -1.09 -5.64
N MET A 148 17.45 -1.21 -4.34
CA MET A 148 16.07 -1.34 -3.83
C MET A 148 15.15 -0.13 -4.12
N LEU A 149 15.66 0.97 -4.68
CA LEU A 149 14.86 2.13 -5.09
C LEU A 149 14.38 2.05 -6.55
N TRP A 150 14.86 1.09 -7.35
CA TRP A 150 14.45 0.94 -8.74
C TRP A 150 12.91 0.87 -8.94
N PRO A 151 12.11 0.19 -8.08
CA PRO A 151 10.66 0.15 -8.24
C PRO A 151 10.01 1.52 -8.01
N VAL A 152 10.55 2.29 -7.07
CA VAL A 152 10.07 3.65 -6.74
C VAL A 152 10.37 4.60 -7.91
N ALA A 153 11.57 4.50 -8.49
CA ALA A 153 11.96 5.31 -9.65
C ALA A 153 11.06 5.04 -10.85
N LEU A 154 10.80 3.77 -11.18
CA LEU A 154 9.87 3.41 -12.25
C LEU A 154 8.43 3.84 -11.96
N GLY A 155 7.98 3.70 -10.71
CA GLY A 155 6.68 4.21 -10.27
C GLY A 155 6.55 5.72 -10.49
N GLY A 156 7.61 6.48 -10.19
CA GLY A 156 7.69 7.92 -10.46
C GLY A 156 7.57 8.27 -11.94
N VAL A 157 8.27 7.54 -12.82
CA VAL A 157 8.15 7.72 -14.27
C VAL A 157 6.73 7.40 -14.75
N LEU A 158 6.13 6.31 -14.25
CA LEU A 158 4.77 5.92 -14.60
C LEU A 158 3.73 6.93 -14.10
N ALA A 159 3.98 7.59 -12.98
CA ALA A 159 3.12 8.66 -12.47
C ALA A 159 2.94 9.78 -13.50
N LEU A 160 4.00 10.17 -14.22
CA LEU A 160 3.94 11.20 -15.27
C LEU A 160 2.95 10.81 -16.39
N ALA A 161 2.97 9.53 -16.79
CA ALA A 161 2.04 9.01 -17.78
C ALA A 161 0.60 9.00 -17.26
N LEU A 162 0.38 8.61 -15.99
CA LEU A 162 -0.94 8.58 -15.36
C LEU A 162 -1.55 9.98 -15.19
N VAL A 163 -0.76 10.97 -14.78
CA VAL A 163 -1.19 12.38 -14.63
C VAL A 163 -1.65 12.94 -15.97
N ARG A 164 -0.95 12.61 -17.07
CA ARG A 164 -1.29 13.08 -18.42
C ARG A 164 -2.46 12.31 -19.03
N GLY A 165 -2.59 11.01 -18.73
CA GLY A 165 -3.44 10.10 -19.49
C GLY A 165 -4.74 9.66 -18.82
N SER A 166 -4.79 9.55 -17.49
CA SER A 166 -5.82 8.74 -16.80
C SER A 166 -6.44 9.40 -15.55
N VAL A 167 -5.72 10.29 -14.85
CA VAL A 167 -6.22 10.93 -13.62
C VAL A 167 -6.75 12.33 -13.93
N ARG A 168 -8.03 12.58 -13.63
CA ARG A 168 -8.69 13.87 -13.91
C ARG A 168 -9.17 14.55 -12.63
N SER A 169 -9.03 15.88 -12.57
CA SER A 169 -9.50 16.69 -11.43
C SER A 169 -10.99 17.04 -11.60
N SER A 170 -11.90 16.08 -11.40
CA SER A 170 -13.35 16.30 -11.62
C SER A 170 -14.27 15.76 -10.52
N ALA A 171 -13.76 15.12 -9.47
CA ALA A 171 -14.60 14.68 -8.35
C ALA A 171 -14.85 15.82 -7.35
N SER A 172 -15.92 15.73 -6.57
CA SER A 172 -16.23 16.69 -5.51
C SER A 172 -15.48 16.42 -4.21
N THR A 173 -15.09 15.16 -3.93
CA THR A 173 -14.45 14.74 -2.66
C THR A 173 -13.56 13.52 -2.87
N ASN A 174 -12.48 13.39 -2.08
CA ASN A 174 -11.61 12.20 -2.06
C ASN A 174 -11.75 11.35 -0.78
N GLY A 175 -12.83 11.50 -0.01
CA GLY A 175 -12.91 11.01 1.38
C GLY A 175 -12.59 9.52 1.58
N THR A 176 -12.90 8.65 0.63
CA THR A 176 -12.52 7.23 0.70
C THR A 176 -11.02 7.01 0.52
N LEU A 177 -10.39 7.72 -0.42
CA LEU A 177 -8.95 7.66 -0.64
C LEU A 177 -8.20 8.29 0.54
N GLU A 178 -8.69 9.40 1.08
CA GLU A 178 -8.13 10.05 2.26
C GLU A 178 -8.17 9.11 3.49
N ALA A 179 -9.29 8.42 3.72
CA ALA A 179 -9.41 7.45 4.81
C ALA A 179 -8.51 6.22 4.62
N ALA A 180 -8.42 5.69 3.39
CA ALA A 180 -7.49 4.60 3.07
C ALA A 180 -6.03 5.01 3.27
N GLY A 181 -5.70 6.27 2.92
CA GLY A 181 -4.37 6.83 3.15
C GLY A 181 -4.00 6.90 4.63
N VAL A 182 -4.95 7.25 5.50
CA VAL A 182 -4.75 7.22 6.95
C VAL A 182 -4.45 5.79 7.41
N VAL A 183 -5.22 4.80 6.98
CA VAL A 183 -4.99 3.40 7.36
C VAL A 183 -3.57 2.98 6.97
N ALA A 184 -3.19 3.22 5.72
CA ALA A 184 -1.88 2.83 5.22
C ALA A 184 -0.74 3.58 5.92
N LEU A 185 -0.89 4.89 6.17
CA LEU A 185 0.12 5.70 6.88
C LEU A 185 0.31 5.23 8.33
N VAL A 186 -0.79 4.98 9.05
CA VAL A 186 -0.74 4.50 10.43
C VAL A 186 -0.04 3.14 10.49
N GLN A 187 -0.34 2.23 9.56
CA GLN A 187 0.34 0.94 9.48
C GLN A 187 1.83 1.08 9.12
N ALA A 188 2.16 1.96 8.18
CA ALA A 188 3.54 2.18 7.73
C ALA A 188 4.43 2.81 8.80
N LEU A 189 3.88 3.68 9.65
CA LEU A 189 4.64 4.35 10.72
C LEU A 189 4.66 3.55 12.03
N LEU A 190 3.53 2.97 12.44
CA LEU A 190 3.46 2.29 13.72
C LEU A 190 4.15 0.92 13.69
N SER A 191 4.20 0.22 12.55
CA SER A 191 4.85 -1.10 12.50
C SER A 191 6.37 -1.03 12.76
N PRO A 192 7.13 -0.10 12.14
CA PRO A 192 8.54 0.13 12.48
C PRO A 192 8.74 0.58 13.92
N LEU A 193 7.88 1.47 14.44
CA LEU A 193 7.93 1.92 15.84
C LEU A 193 7.67 0.77 16.82
N ALA A 194 6.72 -0.11 16.51
CA ALA A 194 6.48 -1.34 17.28
C ALA A 194 7.74 -2.19 17.35
N ASN A 195 8.38 -2.41 16.21
CA ASN A 195 9.61 -3.19 16.16
C ASN A 195 10.74 -2.55 16.96
N LEU A 196 10.81 -1.22 16.97
CA LEU A 196 11.82 -0.49 17.72
C LEU A 196 11.60 -0.61 19.24
N ILE A 197 10.35 -0.52 19.69
CA ILE A 197 9.94 -0.59 21.11
C ILE A 197 9.99 -2.03 21.63
N LEU A 198 9.34 -2.96 20.93
CA LEU A 198 9.19 -4.35 21.35
C LEU A 198 10.50 -5.15 21.27
N PHE A 199 11.42 -4.73 20.41
CA PHE A 199 12.72 -5.39 20.24
C PHE A 199 13.88 -4.43 20.46
N ALA A 200 13.74 -3.52 21.44
CA ALA A 200 14.74 -2.50 21.77
C ALA A 200 16.08 -3.08 22.27
N GLU A 201 16.06 -4.29 22.83
CA GLU A 201 17.24 -4.92 23.43
C GLU A 201 18.29 -5.32 22.38
N PRO A 202 19.58 -4.93 22.58
CA PRO A 202 20.67 -5.35 21.72
C PRO A 202 20.98 -6.84 21.90
N LEU A 203 21.36 -7.50 20.80
CA LEU A 203 21.88 -8.88 20.83
C LEU A 203 23.17 -8.92 21.67
N PRO A 204 23.41 -9.96 22.50
CA PRO A 204 22.65 -11.21 22.62
C PRO A 204 21.57 -11.22 23.72
N ALA A 205 21.37 -10.12 24.46
CA ALA A 205 20.47 -10.06 25.62
C ALA A 205 18.96 -10.07 25.26
N ARG A 206 18.62 -10.32 23.99
CA ARG A 206 17.28 -10.20 23.45
C ARG A 206 16.34 -11.20 24.11
N THR A 207 15.53 -10.73 25.05
CA THR A 207 14.34 -11.43 25.47
C THR A 207 13.25 -11.22 24.43
N ASN A 208 12.60 -12.29 23.97
CA ASN A 208 11.44 -12.13 23.10
C ASN A 208 10.33 -11.45 23.92
N PRO A 209 9.75 -10.35 23.43
CA PRO A 209 8.67 -9.68 24.14
C PRO A 209 7.52 -10.65 24.39
N ASP A 210 6.89 -10.50 25.56
CA ASP A 210 5.77 -11.34 25.95
C ASP A 210 4.68 -11.33 24.85
N PRO A 211 4.15 -12.51 24.46
CA PRO A 211 3.08 -12.65 23.49
C PRO A 211 1.88 -11.72 23.66
N ALA A 212 1.45 -11.48 24.91
CA ALA A 212 0.31 -10.60 25.18
C ALA A 212 0.66 -9.13 24.93
N THR A 213 1.91 -8.72 25.20
CA THR A 213 2.40 -7.37 24.92
C THR A 213 2.46 -7.08 23.42
N VAL A 214 2.99 -8.02 22.63
CA VAL A 214 3.03 -7.90 21.16
C VAL A 214 1.61 -7.81 20.59
N ALA A 215 0.73 -8.68 21.06
CA ALA A 215 -0.67 -8.72 20.68
C ALA A 215 -1.42 -7.41 21.02
N ALA A 216 -1.23 -6.88 22.23
CA ALA A 216 -1.84 -5.62 22.64
C ALA A 216 -1.38 -4.45 21.74
N PHE A 217 -0.10 -4.44 21.35
CA PHE A 217 0.42 -3.42 20.44
C PHE A 217 -0.24 -3.49 19.06
N ILE A 218 -0.35 -4.70 18.48
CA ILE A 218 -1.01 -4.92 17.18
C ILE A 218 -2.48 -4.48 17.23
N VAL A 219 -3.21 -4.85 18.29
CA VAL A 219 -4.62 -4.47 18.45
C VAL A 219 -4.77 -2.97 18.64
N ALA A 220 -3.90 -2.31 19.41
CA ALA A 220 -3.91 -0.88 19.60
C ALA A 220 -3.68 -0.12 18.28
N GLN A 221 -2.70 -0.55 17.48
CA GLN A 221 -2.45 0.02 16.15
C GLN A 221 -3.66 -0.11 15.23
N ALA A 222 -4.24 -1.32 15.18
CA ALA A 222 -5.45 -1.59 14.41
C ALA A 222 -6.62 -0.70 14.84
N ALA A 223 -6.84 -0.55 16.14
CA ALA A 223 -7.88 0.31 16.69
C ALA A 223 -7.66 1.79 16.33
N ILE A 224 -6.44 2.31 16.47
CA ILE A 224 -6.10 3.70 16.11
C ILE A 224 -6.35 3.95 14.63
N ALA A 225 -5.85 3.07 13.75
CA ALA A 225 -6.06 3.18 12.30
C ALA A 225 -7.56 3.17 11.98
N GLY A 226 -8.31 2.26 12.59
CA GLY A 226 -9.75 2.12 12.41
C GLY A 226 -10.51 3.37 12.83
N ILE A 227 -10.27 3.87 14.05
CA ILE A 227 -10.95 5.06 14.59
C ILE A 227 -10.75 6.27 13.68
N ILE A 228 -9.50 6.58 13.32
CA ILE A 228 -9.21 7.76 12.50
C ILE A 228 -9.84 7.60 11.11
N ALA A 229 -9.73 6.42 10.48
CA ALA A 229 -10.35 6.16 9.18
C ALA A 229 -11.89 6.28 9.23
N GLY A 230 -12.52 5.78 10.29
CA GLY A 230 -13.96 5.91 10.52
C GLY A 230 -14.41 7.37 10.65
N VAL A 231 -13.66 8.19 11.39
CA VAL A 231 -13.90 9.64 11.52
C VAL A 231 -13.73 10.35 10.17
N VAL A 232 -12.67 10.04 9.41
CA VAL A 232 -12.42 10.63 8.08
C VAL A 232 -13.53 10.26 7.10
N LEU A 233 -13.94 8.98 7.06
CA LEU A 233 -15.07 8.54 6.24
C LEU A 233 -16.35 9.27 6.61
N ALA A 234 -16.66 9.37 7.91
CA ALA A 234 -17.86 10.04 8.40
C ALA A 234 -17.97 11.49 7.93
N ARG A 235 -16.84 12.22 7.99
CA ARG A 235 -16.79 13.67 7.75
C ARG A 235 -16.53 14.07 6.30
N ARG A 236 -15.82 13.25 5.53
CA ARG A 236 -15.28 13.65 4.21
C ARG A 236 -15.76 12.78 3.05
N SER A 237 -16.29 11.58 3.31
CA SER A 237 -16.81 10.73 2.24
C SER A 237 -18.27 11.04 1.94
N ARG A 238 -18.58 11.23 0.65
CA ARG A 238 -19.96 11.31 0.15
C ARG A 238 -20.75 10.02 0.42
N TRP A 239 -20.06 8.87 0.42
CA TRP A 239 -20.66 7.54 0.57
C TRP A 239 -19.83 6.69 1.55
N PRO A 240 -19.87 6.96 2.86
CA PRO A 240 -18.91 6.37 3.78
C PRO A 240 -19.05 4.87 3.95
N TRP A 241 -20.27 4.31 3.86
CA TRP A 241 -20.46 2.87 3.95
C TRP A 241 -19.91 2.14 2.73
N ARG A 242 -20.01 2.75 1.53
CA ARG A 242 -19.35 2.22 0.32
C ARG A 242 -17.82 2.35 0.44
N GLY A 243 -17.35 3.47 0.98
CA GLY A 243 -15.93 3.68 1.26
C GLY A 243 -15.35 2.70 2.29
N PHE A 244 -16.08 2.49 3.38
CA PHE A 244 -15.78 1.50 4.42
C PHE A 244 -15.71 0.10 3.82
N ALA A 245 -16.71 -0.32 3.03
CA ALA A 245 -16.72 -1.61 2.37
C ALA A 245 -15.52 -1.80 1.43
N ALA A 246 -15.16 -0.78 0.66
CA ALA A 246 -13.97 -0.83 -0.22
C ALA A 246 -12.68 -1.01 0.58
N ILE A 247 -12.49 -0.25 1.66
CA ILE A 247 -11.32 -0.38 2.54
C ILE A 247 -11.32 -1.76 3.21
N ALA A 248 -12.46 -2.22 3.72
CA ALA A 248 -12.60 -3.51 4.37
C ALA A 248 -12.21 -4.66 3.46
N VAL A 249 -12.72 -4.66 2.22
CA VAL A 249 -12.39 -5.68 1.22
C VAL A 249 -10.89 -5.71 0.97
N VAL A 250 -10.26 -4.55 0.73
CA VAL A 250 -8.83 -4.49 0.43
C VAL A 250 -7.97 -4.92 1.60
N VAL A 251 -8.29 -4.46 2.81
CA VAL A 251 -7.60 -4.87 4.03
C VAL A 251 -7.72 -6.37 4.26
N LEU A 252 -8.93 -6.93 4.13
CA LEU A 252 -9.16 -8.36 4.34
C LEU A 252 -8.46 -9.20 3.28
N ILE A 253 -8.47 -8.78 2.02
CA ILE A 253 -7.76 -9.51 0.95
C ILE A 253 -6.25 -9.46 1.17
N GLY A 254 -5.68 -8.28 1.41
CA GLY A 254 -4.24 -8.15 1.68
C GLY A 254 -3.81 -8.97 2.90
N TYR A 255 -4.64 -8.96 3.95
CA TYR A 255 -4.44 -9.79 5.14
C TYR A 255 -4.47 -11.28 4.82
N LEU A 256 -5.53 -11.74 4.14
CA LEU A 256 -5.67 -13.14 3.76
C LEU A 256 -4.48 -13.59 2.91
N TRP A 257 -4.01 -12.77 1.97
CA TRP A 257 -2.86 -13.09 1.13
C TRP A 257 -1.57 -13.25 1.93
N PHE A 258 -1.26 -12.32 2.83
CA PHE A 258 -0.01 -12.34 3.60
C PHE A 258 -0.02 -13.44 4.67
N SER A 259 -1.19 -13.73 5.24
CA SER A 259 -1.35 -14.65 6.36
C SER A 259 -1.67 -16.09 5.92
N MET A 260 -2.23 -16.32 4.72
CA MET A 260 -2.61 -17.65 4.20
C MET A 260 -1.49 -18.69 4.29
N PRO A 261 -0.25 -18.42 3.84
CA PRO A 261 0.81 -19.42 3.87
C PRO A 261 1.18 -19.86 5.30
N SER A 262 1.01 -18.97 6.27
CA SER A 262 1.21 -19.24 7.69
C SER A 262 0.02 -20.00 8.29
N ILE A 263 -1.21 -19.64 7.89
CA ILE A 263 -2.45 -20.36 8.26
C ILE A 263 -2.39 -21.81 7.79
N LEU A 264 -2.08 -22.03 6.51
CA LEU A 264 -2.03 -23.39 5.93
C LEU A 264 -0.93 -24.24 6.57
N ARG A 265 0.23 -23.64 6.87
CA ARG A 265 1.31 -24.33 7.59
C ARG A 265 0.90 -24.70 9.01
N ALA A 266 0.15 -23.84 9.69
CA ALA A 266 -0.33 -24.10 11.05
C ALA A 266 -1.51 -25.10 11.10
N LEU A 267 -2.35 -25.15 10.07
CA LEU A 267 -3.42 -26.14 9.93
C LEU A 267 -2.91 -27.52 9.47
N GLY A 268 -1.78 -27.55 8.76
CA GLY A 268 -1.14 -28.78 8.29
C GLY A 268 -0.16 -29.42 9.27
N SER A 269 0.15 -28.78 10.40
CA SER A 269 1.03 -29.35 11.42
C SER A 269 0.22 -30.20 12.43
N PRO A 270 0.62 -31.45 12.72
CA PRO A 270 -0.05 -32.31 13.70
C PRO A 270 -0.02 -31.73 15.12
N ASP A 271 0.93 -30.84 15.40
CA ASP A 271 0.91 -29.99 16.58
C ASP A 271 0.15 -28.69 16.27
N LEU A 272 -1.09 -28.59 16.75
CA LEU A 272 -1.81 -27.31 16.87
C LEU A 272 -1.07 -26.29 17.78
N GLY A 273 0.05 -26.69 18.40
CA GLY A 273 0.95 -25.82 19.16
C GLY A 273 1.74 -24.79 18.34
N GLY A 274 1.67 -24.85 16.99
CA GLY A 274 2.27 -23.83 16.10
C GLY A 274 1.48 -22.53 16.00
N LEU A 275 0.20 -22.51 16.37
CA LEU A 275 -0.58 -21.29 16.57
C LEU A 275 -0.25 -20.73 17.95
N THR A 276 0.91 -20.09 18.08
CA THR A 276 1.18 -19.27 19.26
C THR A 276 0.04 -18.24 19.44
N SER A 277 -0.28 -17.86 20.67
CA SER A 277 -1.32 -16.86 20.99
C SER A 277 -1.18 -15.55 20.19
N ILE A 278 0.06 -15.21 19.79
CA ILE A 278 0.39 -14.10 18.88
C ILE A 278 -0.19 -14.32 17.48
N GLY A 279 -0.16 -15.55 16.95
CA GLY A 279 -0.77 -15.91 15.68
C GLY A 279 -2.26 -15.62 15.68
N LEU A 280 -3.00 -16.12 16.68
CA LEU A 280 -4.44 -15.88 16.89
C LEU A 280 -4.81 -14.40 17.03
N ILE A 281 -4.00 -13.60 17.71
CA ILE A 281 -4.31 -12.17 17.89
C ILE A 281 -3.92 -11.36 16.64
N SER A 282 -2.85 -11.76 15.95
CA SER A 282 -2.55 -11.23 14.61
C SER A 282 -3.66 -11.58 13.61
N PHE A 283 -4.35 -12.73 13.77
CA PHE A 283 -5.56 -13.10 13.02
C PHE A 283 -6.75 -12.16 13.24
N GLY A 284 -6.93 -11.62 14.44
CA GLY A 284 -8.02 -10.71 14.76
C GLY A 284 -7.77 -9.25 14.35
N ALA A 285 -6.52 -8.83 14.16
CA ALA A 285 -6.14 -7.41 13.99
C ALA A 285 -6.95 -6.65 12.90
N PRO A 286 -7.18 -7.21 11.69
CA PRO A 286 -8.01 -6.55 10.69
C PRO A 286 -9.45 -6.37 11.16
N LEU A 287 -10.02 -7.36 11.86
CA LEU A 287 -11.38 -7.30 12.37
C LEU A 287 -11.51 -6.22 13.46
N TYR A 288 -10.53 -6.10 14.35
CA TYR A 288 -10.48 -5.01 15.33
C TYR A 288 -10.44 -3.63 14.67
N MET A 289 -9.62 -3.46 13.62
CA MET A 289 -9.57 -2.22 12.86
C MET A 289 -10.92 -1.89 12.21
N LEU A 290 -11.55 -2.87 11.57
CA LEU A 290 -12.84 -2.67 10.89
C LEU A 290 -13.98 -2.41 11.87
N ALA A 291 -14.00 -3.09 13.02
CA ALA A 291 -14.95 -2.83 14.09
C ALA A 291 -14.77 -1.40 14.64
N ALA A 292 -13.54 -1.00 14.95
CA ALA A 292 -13.22 0.34 15.44
C ALA A 292 -13.61 1.43 14.43
N ALA A 293 -13.36 1.21 13.13
CA ALA A 293 -13.79 2.10 12.06
C ALA A 293 -15.31 2.20 11.94
N ALA A 294 -16.03 1.07 12.04
CA ALA A 294 -17.50 1.08 12.01
C ALA A 294 -18.09 1.83 13.22
N ILE A 295 -17.56 1.60 14.43
CA ILE A 295 -17.98 2.30 15.64
C ILE A 295 -17.73 3.81 15.51
N ALA A 296 -16.51 4.22 15.11
CA ALA A 296 -16.17 5.62 14.93
C ALA A 296 -17.02 6.28 13.84
N LEU A 297 -17.32 5.57 12.75
CA LEU A 297 -18.20 6.04 11.68
C LEU A 297 -19.62 6.31 12.18
N VAL A 298 -20.22 5.35 12.92
CA VAL A 298 -21.57 5.46 13.46
C VAL A 298 -21.66 6.59 14.48
N THR A 299 -20.75 6.61 15.47
CA THR A 299 -20.74 7.60 16.56
C THR A 299 -20.53 9.03 16.04
N THR A 300 -19.59 9.22 15.12
CA THR A 300 -19.32 10.54 14.53
C THR A 300 -20.52 11.06 13.74
N ARG A 301 -21.26 10.17 13.06
CA ARG A 301 -22.47 10.57 12.34
C ARG A 301 -23.67 10.81 13.25
N ALA A 302 -23.81 10.02 14.30
CA ALA A 302 -24.86 10.22 15.30
C ALA A 302 -24.68 11.55 16.04
N SER A 303 -23.45 12.00 16.27
CA SER A 303 -23.15 13.29 16.93
C SER A 303 -23.47 14.54 16.09
N ALA A 304 -23.91 14.38 14.84
CA ALA A 304 -24.14 15.48 13.92
C ALA A 304 -25.64 15.80 13.74
N TRP A 305 -26.41 16.23 14.78
CA TRP A 305 -27.78 16.80 14.65
C TRP A 305 -28.27 17.53 15.94
N PRO A 306 -29.17 18.55 15.91
CA PRO A 306 -29.68 19.41 14.81
C PRO A 306 -29.08 20.84 14.81
N ALA A 307 -29.28 21.54 13.69
CA ALA A 307 -29.16 23.00 13.63
C ALA A 307 -30.02 23.67 14.70
N SER A 308 -29.47 24.68 15.36
CA SER A 308 -30.16 25.56 16.31
C SER A 308 -31.49 26.07 15.73
N PRO A 309 -32.60 26.08 16.49
CA PRO A 309 -33.80 26.77 16.05
C PRO A 309 -33.47 28.25 15.88
N SER A 310 -33.74 28.77 14.69
CA SER A 310 -33.71 30.20 14.42
C SER A 310 -34.72 30.91 15.33
N SER A 311 -34.23 31.80 16.18
CA SER A 311 -35.01 32.82 16.89
C SER A 311 -35.44 33.93 15.92
#